data_AF-G5LT59-F1
#
_entry.id   AF-G5LT59-F1
#
_cell.length_a   1.000
_cell.length_b   1.000
_cell.length_c   1.000
_cell.angle_alpha   90.00
_cell.angle_beta   90.00
_cell.angle_gamma   90.00
#
_symmetry.space_group_name_H-M   'P 1'
#
loop_
_entity.id
_entity.type
_entity.pdbx_description
1 polymer ?
#
loop_
_entity_poly.entity_id
_entity_poly.type
_entity_poly.pdbx_seq_one_letter_code
_entity_poly.pdbx_strand_id
1 'polypeptide(L)' 'WWANPAAVMIFQDPLASLNPRMTIGEIIAEPLRTYHPKLSRQDVRDRVKAMMLKVGLLPNLINRYPHEFSGGQCHA' A
#
# COMPACT_ATOMS: atom_id res chain seq x y z
N TRP A 1 -8.48 -29.33 13.03
CA TRP A 1 -7.02 -29.28 13.14
C TRP A 1 -6.50 -29.72 11.78
N TRP A 2 -6.31 -28.88 10.76
CA TRP A 2 -5.53 -27.64 10.62
C TRP A 2 -6.10 -26.90 9.40
N ALA A 3 -6.46 -25.63 9.53
CA ALA A 3 -6.76 -24.78 8.38
C ALA A 3 -6.14 -23.42 8.65
N ASN A 4 -5.02 -23.17 7.95
CA ASN A 4 -4.30 -21.90 7.78
C ASN A 4 -4.92 -20.69 8.49
N PRO A 5 -4.24 -20.08 9.48
CA PRO A 5 -4.42 -18.65 9.66
C PRO A 5 -3.73 -18.05 8.44
N ALA A 6 -4.47 -17.86 7.34
CA ALA A 6 -4.07 -16.89 6.34
C ALA A 6 -3.95 -15.59 7.13
N ALA A 7 -2.72 -15.27 7.53
CA ALA A 7 -2.39 -14.06 8.22
C ALA A 7 -2.70 -12.94 7.24
N VAL A 8 -3.96 -12.51 7.23
CA VAL A 8 -4.27 -11.12 6.96
C VAL A 8 -3.54 -10.44 8.08
N MET A 9 -2.33 -9.96 7.77
CA MET A 9 -1.63 -9.05 8.64
C MET A 9 -2.54 -7.82 8.72
N ILE A 10 -3.44 -7.84 9.69
CA ILE A 10 -4.14 -6.64 10.14
C ILE A 10 -3.02 -5.85 10.79
N PHE A 11 -2.31 -5.07 9.96
CA PHE A 11 -1.44 -4.02 10.45
C PHE A 11 -2.33 -3.19 11.36
N GLN A 12 -2.13 -3.32 12.66
CA GLN A 12 -2.70 -2.41 13.64
C GLN A 12 -2.26 -1.02 13.19
N ASP A 13 -3.23 -0.24 12.71
CA ASP A 13 -3.08 1.07 12.08
C ASP A 13 -2.02 1.15 10.95
N PRO A 14 -2.34 0.67 9.72
CA PRO A 14 -1.39 0.75 8.61
C PRO A 14 -1.08 2.19 8.23
N LEU A 15 -1.89 3.17 8.62
CA LEU A 15 -1.74 4.57 8.24
C LEU A 15 -0.99 5.40 9.30
N ALA A 16 -0.98 4.98 10.57
CA ALA A 16 -0.36 5.76 11.65
C ALA A 16 1.18 5.73 11.65
N SER A 17 1.79 4.71 11.02
CA SER A 17 3.25 4.61 10.86
C SER A 17 3.76 5.01 9.47
N LEU A 18 2.86 5.25 8.51
CA LEU A 18 3.23 5.66 7.16
C LEU A 18 3.52 7.16 7.13
N ASN A 19 4.61 7.54 6.46
CA ASN A 19 4.94 8.95 6.28
C ASN A 19 3.75 9.65 5.58
N PRO A 20 3.03 10.57 6.27
CA PRO A 20 1.81 11.16 5.73
C PRO A 20 2.08 12.08 4.52
N ARG A 21 3.37 12.38 4.26
CA ARG A 21 3.83 13.17 3.12
C ARG A 21 4.10 12.36 1.87
N MET A 22 3.93 11.03 1.92
CA MET A 22 4.11 10.14 0.78
C MET A 22 2.77 9.61 0.29
N THR A 23 2.64 9.49 -1.03
CA THR A 23 1.50 8.80 -1.65
C THR A 23 1.55 7.30 -1.38
N ILE A 24 0.41 6.62 -1.51
CA ILE A 24 0.34 5.15 -1.41
C ILE A 24 1.32 4.48 -2.36
N GLY A 25 1.42 4.99 -3.58
CA GLY A 25 2.36 4.45 -4.57
C GLY A 25 3.81 4.57 -4.13
N GLU A 26 4.19 5.69 -3.53
CA GLU A 26 5.55 5.91 -3.04
C GLU A 26 5.88 5.02 -1.84
N ILE A 27 4.92 4.84 -0.93
CA ILE A 27 5.04 3.95 0.22
C ILE A 27 5.28 2.51 -0.22
N ILE A 28 4.52 2.02 -1.22
CA ILE A 28 4.68 0.66 -1.74
C ILE A 28 5.96 0.55 -2.59
N ALA A 29 6.36 1.62 -3.28
CA ALA A 29 7.54 1.65 -4.14
C ALA A 29 8.87 1.68 -3.37
N GLU A 30 8.90 2.26 -2.17
CA GLU A 30 10.10 2.41 -1.35
C GLU A 30 10.83 1.08 -1.10
N PRO A 31 10.19 0.02 -0.56
CA PRO A 31 10.84 -1.27 -0.37
C PRO A 31 11.25 -1.92 -1.69
N LEU A 32 10.48 -1.72 -2.77
CA LEU A 32 10.85 -2.24 -4.09
C LEU A 32 12.13 -1.60 -4.63
N ARG A 33 12.33 -0.29 -4.41
CA ARG A 33 13.56 0.41 -4.81
C ARG A 33 14.75 0.01 -3.94
N THR A 34 14.52 -0.16 -2.64
CA THR A 34 15.55 -0.52 -1.66
C THR A 34 16.06 -1.95 -1.87
N TYR A 35 15.16 -2.93 -2.04
CA TYR A 35 15.55 -4.34 -2.21
C TYR A 35 15.79 -4.75 -3.67
N HIS A 36 15.27 -4.01 -4.65
CA HIS A 36 15.44 -4.30 -6.07
C HIS A 36 15.87 -3.06 -6.89
N PRO A 37 17.07 -2.52 -6.65
CA PRO A 37 17.55 -1.28 -7.30
C PRO A 37 17.75 -1.41 -8.82
N LYS A 38 17.80 -2.64 -9.35
CA LYS A 38 17.94 -2.92 -10.79
C LYS A 38 16.62 -2.77 -11.57
N LEU A 39 15.48 -2.66 -10.88
CA LEU A 39 14.19 -2.51 -11.56
C LEU A 39 14.10 -1.14 -12.22
N SER A 40 13.53 -1.11 -13.43
CA SER A 40 13.22 0.17 -14.06
C SER A 40 12.10 0.88 -13.29
N ARG A 41 11.98 2.20 -13.49
CA ARG A 41 10.87 2.98 -12.94
C ARG A 41 9.51 2.42 -13.40
N GLN A 42 9.45 1.82 -14.59
CA GLN A 42 8.23 1.22 -15.11
C GLN A 42 7.90 -0.09 -14.37
N ASP A 43 8.87 -0.98 -14.19
CA ASP A 43 8.67 -2.25 -13.48
C ASP A 43 8.21 -2.03 -12.03
N VAL A 44 8.78 -1.03 -11.35
CA VAL A 44 8.36 -0.65 -10.00
C VAL A 44 6.89 -0.22 -10.02
N ARG A 45 6.48 0.64 -10.97
CA ARG A 45 5.09 1.09 -11.07
C ARG A 45 4.13 -0.08 -11.30
N ASP A 46 4.47 -1.01 -12.16
CA ASP A 46 3.59 -2.14 -12.48
C ASP A 46 3.47 -3.11 -11.30
N ARG A 47 4.57 -3.34 -10.57
CA ARG A 47 4.57 -4.10 -9.31
C ARG A 47 3.77 -3.43 -8.21
N VAL A 48 3.88 -2.10 -8.07
CA VAL A 48 3.06 -1.33 -7.11
C VAL A 48 1.58 -1.52 -7.42
N LYS A 49 1.15 -1.36 -8.67
CA LYS A 49 -0.25 -1.57 -9.07
C LYS A 49 -0.72 -2.99 -8.78
N ALA A 50 0.12 -4.00 -9.06
CA ALA A 50 -0.20 -5.38 -8.76
C ALA A 50 -0.34 -5.64 -7.24
N MET A 51 0.52 -5.03 -6.42
CA MET A 51 0.44 -5.09 -4.95
C MET A 51 -0.83 -4.42 -4.43
N MET A 52 -1.18 -3.25 -4.96
CA MET A 52 -2.42 -2.55 -4.62
C MET A 52 -3.64 -3.44 -4.88
N LEU A 53 -3.73 -4.05 -6.07
CA LEU A 53 -4.83 -4.95 -6.42
C LEU A 53 -4.91 -6.16 -5.48
N LYS A 54 -3.77 -6.74 -5.08
CA LYS A 54 -3.71 -7.88 -4.15
C LYS A 54 -4.29 -7.55 -2.77
N VAL A 55 -4.16 -6.30 -2.33
CA VAL A 55 -4.69 -5.85 -1.03
C VAL A 55 -6.06 -5.16 -1.15
N GLY A 56 -6.69 -5.21 -2.32
CA GLY A 56 -8.02 -4.61 -2.55
C GLY A 56 -8.00 -3.10 -2.81
N LEU A 57 -6.83 -2.51 -3.07
CA LEU A 57 -6.71 -1.10 -3.47
C LEU A 57 -6.72 -0.97 -5.00
N LEU A 58 -7.54 -0.05 -5.51
CA LEU A 58 -7.58 0.25 -6.93
C LEU A 58 -6.31 1.02 -7.37
N PRO A 59 -5.66 0.64 -8.49
CA PRO A 59 -4.45 1.31 -9.00
C PRO A 59 -4.58 2.81 -9.28
N ASN A 60 -5.81 3.32 -9.51
CA ASN A 60 -6.05 4.76 -9.69
C ASN A 60 -5.81 5.58 -8.40
N LEU A 61 -5.73 4.91 -7.26
CA LEU A 61 -5.43 5.52 -5.97
C LEU A 61 -3.93 5.67 -5.70
N ILE A 62 -3.08 5.30 -6.66
CA ILE A 62 -1.62 5.28 -6.47
C ILE A 62 -1.03 6.64 -6.06
N ASN A 63 -1.66 7.74 -6.47
CA ASN A 63 -1.24 9.10 -6.14
C ASN A 63 -1.98 9.70 -4.93
N ARG A 64 -2.85 8.92 -4.28
CA ARG A 64 -3.57 9.36 -3.08
C ARG A 64 -2.70 9.20 -1.85
N TYR A 65 -2.92 10.05 -0.87
CA TYR A 65 -2.27 9.98 0.42
C TYR A 65 -3.04 9.06 1.38
N PRO A 66 -2.34 8.39 2.31
CA PRO A 66 -2.93 7.62 3.40
C PRO A 66 -4.16 8.25 4.08
N HIS A 67 -4.07 9.55 4.40
CA HIS A 67 -5.13 10.27 5.13
C HIS A 67 -6.38 10.57 4.28
N GLU A 68 -6.30 10.48 2.95
CA GLU A 68 -7.46 10.64 2.07
C GLU A 68 -8.42 9.44 2.15
N PHE A 69 -7.99 8.31 2.74
CA PHE A 69 -8.82 7.12 2.95
C PHE A 69 -9.63 7.20 4.24
N SER A 70 -9.10 7.88 5.26
CA SER A 70 -9.78 8.12 6.54
C SER A 70 -10.83 9.24 6.48
N GLY A 71 -10.99 9.90 5.32
CA GLY A 71 -11.96 10.99 5.12
C GLY A 71 -13.43 10.55 5.00
N GLY A 72 -13.73 9.28 5.26
CA GLY A 72 -15.09 8.83 5.54
C GLY A 72 -15.47 9.22 6.96
N GLN A 73 -15.92 10.47 7.13
CA GLN A 73 -16.90 10.89 8.13
C GLN A 73 -17.03 9.94 9.35
N CYS A 74 -16.22 10.13 10.39
CA CYS A 74 -16.63 9.77 11.75
C CYS A 74 -17.69 10.78 12.23
N HIS A 75 -18.84 10.80 11.54
CA HIS A 75 -20.02 11.55 11.92
C HIS A 75 -21.24 10.67 11.64
N ALA A 76 -21.50 9.76 12.57
CA ALA A 76 -22.82 9.24 12.93
C ALA A 76 -22.68 8.54 14.30
#